data_AF-A0A433S988-F1
#
_entry.id   AF-A0A433S988-F1
#
_cell.length_a   1.000
_cell.length_b   1.000
_cell.length_c   1.000
_cell.angle_alpha   90.00
_cell.angle_beta   90.00
_cell.angle_gamma   90.00
#
_symmetry.space_group_name_H-M   'P 1'
#
loop_
_entity.id
_entity.type
_entity.pdbx_description
1 polymer ?
#
loop_
_entity_poly.entity_id
_entity_poly.type
_entity_poly.pdbx_seq_one_letter_code
_entity_poly.pdbx_strand_id
1 'polypeptide(L)' 'MAVMPNLFGEWTLYREWGRIGQGGQVRMDWFADESQAVAALITLEASKRQRGYWVEPQQLAMFGGI' A
#
# COMPACT_ATOMS: atom_id res chain seq x y z
N MET A 1 1.55 -0.14 -2.49
CA MET A 1 0.99 -0.52 -1.17
C MET A 1 0.56 -1.96 -1.29
N ALA A 2 0.79 -2.78 -0.27
CA ALA A 2 0.52 -4.23 -0.32
C ALA A 2 0.02 -4.75 1.02
N VAL A 3 -0.85 -5.76 0.98
CA VAL A 3 -1.27 -6.55 2.14
C VAL A 3 -0.51 -7.87 2.09
N MET A 4 0.15 -8.24 3.18
CA MET A 4 0.99 -9.45 3.25
C MET A 4 0.87 -10.11 4.64
N PRO A 5 0.95 -11.44 4.74
CA PRO A 5 1.09 -12.11 6.03
C PRO A 5 2.45 -11.78 6.67
N ASN A 6 2.50 -11.73 8.00
CA ASN A 6 3.75 -11.59 8.75
C ASN A 6 4.17 -12.90 9.45
N LEU A 7 5.34 -12.91 10.08
CA LEU A 7 5.92 -14.09 10.73
C LEU A 7 5.15 -14.57 11.98
N PHE A 8 4.18 -13.79 12.46
CA PHE A 8 3.43 -14.04 13.69
C PHE A 8 1.99 -14.49 13.43
N GLY A 9 1.64 -14.80 12.18
CA GLY A 9 0.29 -15.22 11.80
C GLY A 9 -0.72 -14.06 11.71
N GLU A 10 -0.24 -12.83 11.76
CA GLU A 10 -1.04 -11.61 11.55
C GLU A 10 -0.86 -11.11 10.10
N TRP A 11 -1.55 -10.02 9.78
CA TRP A 11 -1.54 -9.38 8.47
C TRP A 11 -0.98 -7.96 8.56
N THR A 12 -0.18 -7.58 7.56
CA THR A 12 0.49 -6.28 7.51
C THR A 12 0.08 -5.53 6.26
N LEU A 13 -0.36 -4.28 6.44
CA LEU A 13 -0.45 -3.30 5.37
C LEU A 13 0.89 -2.57 5.26
N TYR A 14 1.63 -2.86 4.20
CA TYR A 14 2.88 -2.20 3.84
C TYR A 14 2.61 -1.01 2.91
N ARG A 15 3.16 0.16 3.26
CA ARG A 15 3.14 1.35 2.42
C ARG A 15 4.49 2.06 2.41
N GLU A 16 4.85 2.53 1.22
CA GLU A 16 6.02 3.36 0.97
C GLU A 16 5.59 4.65 0.27
N TRP A 17 6.20 5.78 0.64
CA TRP A 17 5.98 7.07 0.00
C TRP A 17 7.22 7.95 0.11
N GLY A 18 7.39 8.86 -0.82
CA GLY A 18 8.54 9.77 -0.84
C GLY A 18 8.56 10.59 -2.11
N ARG A 19 9.59 11.42 -2.24
CA ARG A 19 9.89 12.06 -3.52
C ARG A 19 10.58 11.05 -4.42
N ILE A 20 10.21 11.02 -5.70
CA ILE A 20 10.88 10.20 -6.71
C ILE A 20 12.37 10.59 -6.76
N GLY A 21 13.26 9.59 -6.74
CA GLY A 21 14.71 9.79 -6.75
C GLY A 21 15.32 10.14 -5.38
N GLN A 22 14.55 10.05 -4.29
CA GLN A 22 15.03 10.24 -2.92
C GLN A 22 14.62 9.05 -2.04
N GLY A 23 15.32 8.84 -0.92
CA GLY A 23 14.92 7.86 0.08
C GLY A 23 13.50 8.14 0.60
N GLY A 24 12.62 7.16 0.47
CA GLY A 24 11.24 7.24 0.94
C GLY A 24 11.08 6.93 2.43
N GLN A 25 9.86 7.10 2.92
CA GLN A 25 9.40 6.59 4.20
C GLN A 25 8.59 5.31 3.98
N VAL A 26 8.74 4.38 4.91
CA VAL A 26 7.99 3.14 4.96
C VAL A 26 7.13 3.14 6.22
N ARG A 27 5.92 2.58 6.12
CA ARG A 27 5.11 2.23 7.28
C ARG A 27 4.41 0.90 7.10
N MET A 28 4.35 0.19 8.20
CA MET A 28 3.69 -1.09 8.37
C MET A 28 2.61 -0.91 9.44
N ASP A 29 1.36 -1.19 9.09
CA ASP A 29 0.26 -1.27 10.06
C ASP A 29 -0.14 -2.76 10.18
N TRP A 30 -0.27 -3.28 11.41
CA TRP A 30 -0.53 -4.70 11.68
C TRP A 30 -2.01 -4.92 12.05
N PHE A 31 -2.53 -6.08 11.65
CA PHE A 31 -3.92 -6.46 11.80
C PHE A 31 -4.02 -7.95 12.13
N ALA A 32 -4.98 -8.34 12.97
CA ALA A 32 -5.17 -9.75 13.30
C ALA A 32 -5.62 -10.59 12.09
N ASP A 33 -6.42 -10.00 11.19
CA ASP A 33 -7.03 -10.69 10.05
C ASP A 33 -6.74 -10.00 8.72
N GLU A 34 -6.71 -10.79 7.64
CA GLU A 34 -6.53 -10.30 6.27
C GLU A 34 -7.58 -9.26 5.90
N SER A 35 -8.83 -9.54 6.25
CA SER A 35 -9.98 -8.68 5.93
C SER A 35 -9.84 -7.28 6.51
N GLN A 36 -9.26 -7.16 7.70
CA GLN A 36 -8.99 -5.86 8.34
C GLN A 36 -7.89 -5.10 7.60
N ALA A 37 -6.82 -5.78 7.22
CA ALA A 37 -5.73 -5.18 6.43
C ALA A 37 -6.22 -4.73 5.04
N VAL A 38 -7.05 -5.53 4.38
CA VAL A 38 -7.68 -5.20 3.09
C VAL A 38 -8.63 -4.03 3.23
N ALA A 39 -9.47 -3.98 4.27
CA ALA A 39 -10.37 -2.85 4.52
C ALA A 39 -9.59 -1.54 4.76
N ALA A 40 -8.48 -1.61 5.48
CA ALA A 40 -7.58 -0.47 5.68
C ALA A 40 -6.95 -0.01 4.35
N LEU A 41 -6.51 -0.93 3.50
CA LEU A 41 -6.00 -0.62 2.16
C LEU A 41 -7.06 0.10 1.31
N ILE A 42 -8.29 -0.43 1.25
CA ILE A 42 -9.38 0.16 0.46
C ILE A 42 -9.69 1.58 0.94
N THR A 43 -9.78 1.78 2.26
CA THR A 43 -10.03 3.10 2.86
C THR A 43 -8.93 4.10 2.50
N LEU A 44 -7.68 3.66 2.54
CA LEU A 44 -6.51 4.47 2.19
C LEU A 44 -6.50 4.84 0.70
N GLU A 45 -6.79 3.89 -0.18
CA GLU A 45 -6.91 4.10 -1.62
C GLU A 45 -8.06 5.07 -1.96
N ALA A 46 -9.20 4.94 -1.30
CA ALA A 46 -10.31 5.89 -1.45
C ALA A 46 -9.89 7.33 -1.04
N SER A 47 -9.21 7.47 0.11
CA SER A 47 -8.67 8.77 0.56
C SER A 47 -7.63 9.34 -0.40
N LYS A 48 -6.81 8.50 -1.04
CA LYS A 48 -5.85 8.91 -2.07
C LYS A 48 -6.54 9.41 -3.32
N ARG A 49 -7.55 8.68 -3.82
CA ARG A 49 -8.36 9.07 -4.97
C ARG A 49 -9.07 10.40 -4.75
N GLN A 50 -9.64 10.61 -3.56
CA GLN A 50 -10.26 11.89 -3.18
C GLN A 50 -9.27 13.06 -3.21
N ARG A 51 -7.98 12.80 -2.98
CA ARG A 51 -6.91 13.80 -3.07
C ARG A 51 -6.30 13.92 -4.48
N GLY A 52 -6.90 13.28 -5.48
CA GLY A 52 -6.45 13.31 -6.87
C GLY A 52 -5.25 12.40 -7.16
N TYR A 53 -4.87 11.51 -6.24
CA TYR A 53 -3.89 10.46 -6.51
C TYR A 53 -4.59 9.31 -7.23
N TRP A 54 -4.22 9.10 -8.49
CA TRP A 54 -4.64 7.97 -9.30
C TRP A 54 -3.41 7.12 -9.59
N VAL A 55 -3.59 5.81 -9.70
CA VAL A 55 -2.56 4.96 -10.28
C VAL A 55 -2.63 5.21 -11.79
N GLU A 56 -1.68 5.96 -12.34
CA GLU A 56 -1.59 6.06 -13.78
C GLU A 56 -1.21 4.68 -14.34
N PRO A 57 -1.84 4.21 -15.43
CA PRO A 57 -1.50 2.92 -16.03
C PRO A 57 0.00 2.75 -16.34
N GLN A 58 0.68 3.86 -16.64
CA GLN A 58 2.12 3.91 -16.86
C GLN A 58 2.94 3.62 -15.59
N GLN A 59 2.44 4.04 -14.41
CA GLN A 59 3.06 3.71 -13.12
C GLN A 59 2.91 2.22 -12.79
N LEU A 60 1.84 1.57 -13.26
CA LEU A 60 1.67 0.12 -13.14
C LEU A 60 2.72 -0.64 -13.97
N ALA A 61 3.04 -0.14 -15.17
CA ALA A 61 4.07 -0.70 -16.05
C ALA A 61 5.52 -0.41 -15.57
N MET A 62 5.76 0.72 -14.92
CA MET A 62 7.09 1.11 -14.42
C MET A 62 7.56 0.35 -13.18
N PHE A 63 6.66 -0.24 -12.39
CA PHE A 63 7.00 -0.97 -11.16
C PHE A 63 6.82 -2.50 -11.25
N GLY A 64 6.87 -3.05 -12.47
CA GLY A 64 6.87 -4.49 -12.70
C GLY A 64 5.49 -5.01 -13.06
N GLY A 65 5.22 -5.02 -14.37
CA GLY A 65 4.34 -6.05 -14.92
C GLY A 65 4.94 -7.42 -14.63
N ILE A 66 4.14 -8.26 -13.98
CA ILE A 66 4.25 -9.72 -14.03
C ILE A 66 2.90 -10.22 -14.53
#